data_AF-A0A384IE40-F1
#
_entry.id   AF-A0A384IE40-F1
#
_cell.length_a   1.000
_cell.length_b   1.000
_cell.length_c   1.000
_cell.angle_alpha   90.00
_cell.angle_beta   90.00
_cell.angle_gamma   90.00
#
_symmetry.space_group_name_H-M   'P 1'
#
loop_
_entity.id
_entity.type
_entity.pdbx_description
1 polymer ?
#
loop_
_entity_poly.entity_id
_entity_poly.type
_entity_poly.pdbx_seq_one_letter_code
_entity_poly.pdbx_strand_id
1 'polypeptide(L)' 'MAIKTQRDVDPFAAMESLRGALAAAGIVFPSLGVDIASPALRLVELGRVRADVAARLAEVLQRGGRQ' A
#
# COMPACT_ATOMS: atom_id res chain seq x y z
N MET A 1 -13.12 21.84 -5.02
CA MET A 1 -12.07 21.20 -4.20
C MET A 1 -10.94 20.79 -5.12
N ALA A 2 -9.81 21.47 -5.07
CA ALA A 2 -8.67 21.15 -5.91
C ALA A 2 -8.10 19.79 -5.46
N ILE A 3 -8.22 18.78 -6.33
CA ILE A 3 -7.46 17.54 -6.19
C ILE A 3 -6.02 17.98 -6.41
N LYS A 4 -5.33 18.24 -5.30
CA LYS A 4 -3.94 18.65 -5.26
C LYS A 4 -3.20 17.61 -6.10
N THR A 5 -2.68 18.03 -7.25
CA THR A 5 -2.01 17.20 -8.26
C THR A 5 -1.12 16.21 -7.53
N GLN A 6 -1.62 14.98 -7.38
CA GLN A 6 -0.94 14.00 -6.56
C GLN A 6 0.33 13.70 -7.32
N ARG A 7 1.45 14.04 -6.68
CA ARG A 7 2.79 14.17 -7.21
C ARG A 7 3.15 12.98 -8.10
N ASP A 8 4.06 13.21 -9.03
CA ASP A 8 4.76 12.26 -9.90
C ASP A 8 5.49 11.18 -9.04
N VAL A 9 4.73 10.39 -8.29
CA VAL A 9 5.24 9.36 -7.39
C VAL A 9 5.49 8.14 -8.25
N ASP A 10 6.72 7.65 -8.19
CA ASP A 10 7.11 6.41 -8.84
C ASP A 10 6.38 5.24 -8.15
N PRO A 11 5.63 4.42 -8.89
CA PRO A 11 4.82 3.36 -8.30
C PRO A 11 5.68 2.26 -7.67
N PHE A 12 6.90 2.00 -8.18
CA PHE A 12 7.81 1.04 -7.57
C PHE A 12 8.33 1.55 -6.22
N ALA A 13 8.76 2.81 -6.15
CA ALA A 13 9.21 3.43 -4.91
C ALA A 13 8.09 3.47 -3.85
N ALA A 14 6.86 3.76 -4.26
CA ALA A 14 5.69 3.70 -3.37
C ALA A 14 5.43 2.26 -2.88
N MET A 15 5.47 1.28 -3.79
CA MET A 15 5.26 -0.13 -3.48
C MET A 15 6.33 -0.68 -2.51
N GLU A 16 7.60 -0.35 -2.72
CA GLU A 16 8.69 -0.77 -1.83
C GLU A 16 8.63 -0.09 -0.45
N SER A 17 8.27 1.20 -0.41
CA SER A 17 8.03 1.90 0.86
C SER A 17 6.90 1.24 1.65
N LEU A 18 5.82 0.88 0.97
CA LEU A 18 4.69 0.16 1.57
C LEU A 18 5.11 -1.24 2.04
N ARG A 19 5.87 -1.98 1.23
CA ARG A 19 6.43 -3.29 1.58
C ARG A 19 7.22 -3.21 2.88
N GLY A 20 8.10 -2.22 3.01
CA GLY A 20 8.90 -1.98 4.20
C GLY A 20 8.06 -1.70 5.44
N ALA A 21 7.06 -0.82 5.33
CA ALA A 21 6.16 -0.49 6.44
C ALA A 21 5.33 -1.70 6.90
N LEU A 22 4.80 -2.48 5.96
CA LEU A 22 4.06 -3.71 6.27
C LEU A 22 4.97 -4.74 6.94
N ALA A 23 6.20 -4.92 6.43
CA ALA A 23 7.18 -5.85 7.01
C ALA A 23 7.59 -5.44 8.43
N ALA A 24 7.76 -4.13 8.71
CA ALA A 24 8.01 -3.62 10.05
C ALA A 24 6.83 -3.89 11.01
N ALA A 25 5.60 -3.91 10.48
CA ALA A 25 4.43 -4.37 11.20
C ALA A 25 4.29 -5.91 11.21
N GLY A 26 5.26 -6.67 10.72
CA GLY A 26 5.26 -8.14 10.62
C GLY A 26 4.22 -8.70 9.63
N ILE A 27 3.74 -7.88 8.69
CA ILE A 27 2.73 -8.24 7.71
C ILE A 27 3.41 -8.43 6.36
N VAL A 28 3.16 -9.57 5.71
CA VAL A 28 3.67 -9.88 4.37
C VAL A 28 2.51 -9.97 3.39
N PHE A 29 2.63 -9.24 2.28
CA PHE A 29 1.70 -9.29 1.15
C PHE A 29 2.42 -9.91 -0.06
N PRO A 30 2.24 -11.22 -0.32
CA PRO A 30 2.90 -11.89 -1.46
C PRO A 30 2.48 -11.34 -2.82
N SER A 31 1.27 -10.78 -2.88
CA SER A 31 0.64 -10.21 -4.08
C SER A 31 0.88 -8.72 -4.24
N LEU A 32 1.66 -8.08 -3.36
CA LEU A 32 1.98 -6.66 -3.47
C LEU A 32 2.89 -6.40 -4.68
N GLY A 33 2.41 -5.55 -5.59
CA GLY A 33 3.12 -5.20 -6.82
C GLY A 33 2.67 -3.87 -7.41
N VAL A 34 3.22 -3.51 -8.56
CA VAL A 34 2.75 -2.38 -9.36
C VAL A 34 1.76 -2.89 -10.39
N ASP A 35 0.66 -2.15 -10.60
CA ASP A 35 -0.28 -2.47 -11.67
C ASP A 35 0.37 -2.21 -13.04
N ILE A 36 0.58 -3.28 -13.79
CA ILE A 36 1.10 -3.22 -15.15
C ILE A 36 -0.01 -3.07 -16.20
N ALA A 37 -1.28 -3.32 -15.84
CA ALA A 37 -2.39 -3.26 -16.77
C ALA A 37 -2.80 -1.81 -17.08
N SER A 38 -2.61 -0.89 -16.12
CA SER A 38 -2.93 0.52 -16.28
C SER A 38 -1.74 1.45 -15.95
N PRO A 39 -0.63 1.44 -16.72
CA PRO A 39 0.59 2.19 -16.38
C PRO A 39 0.37 3.70 -16.23
N ALA A 40 -0.56 4.27 -17.02
CA ALA A 40 -0.90 5.69 -16.95
C ALA A 40 -1.51 6.11 -15.59
N LEU A 41 -2.12 5.16 -14.86
CA LEU A 41 -2.73 5.40 -13.55
C LEU A 41 -1.74 5.21 -12.38
N ARG A 42 -0.58 4.58 -12.63
CA ARG A 42 0.50 4.40 -11.65
C ARG A 42 0.04 3.76 -10.34
N LEU A 43 -0.77 2.71 -10.45
CA LEU A 43 -1.39 2.07 -9.29
C LEU A 43 -0.44 1.05 -8.65
N VAL A 44 -0.62 0.84 -7.35
CA VAL A 44 -0.01 -0.26 -6.59
C VAL A 44 -1.09 -1.30 -6.37
N GLU A 45 -0.86 -2.53 -6.83
CA GLU A 45 -1.73 -3.66 -6.56
C GLU A 45 -1.46 -4.20 -5.17
N LEU A 46 -2.48 -4.18 -4.30
CA LEU A 46 -2.41 -4.75 -2.96
C LEU A 46 -2.78 -6.25 -2.92
N GLY A 47 -3.44 -6.75 -3.97
CA GLY A 47 -3.83 -8.15 -4.09
C GLY A 47 -4.81 -8.63 -3.01
N ARG A 48 -4.86 -9.95 -2.82
CA ARG A 48 -5.71 -10.63 -1.83
C ARG A 48 -4.88 -11.06 -0.62
N VAL A 49 -5.46 -10.92 0.57
CA VAL A 49 -4.89 -11.39 1.83
C VAL A 49 -5.86 -12.24 2.62
N ARG A 50 -5.31 -13.03 3.54
CA ARG A 50 -6.09 -13.76 4.53
C ARG A 50 -6.78 -12.79 5.50
N ALA A 51 -7.91 -13.20 6.06
CA ALA A 51 -8.74 -12.35 6.92
C ALA A 51 -8.05 -11.91 8.22
N ASP A 52 -7.22 -12.79 8.80
CA ASP A 52 -6.37 -12.50 9.98
C ASP A 52 -5.36 -11.38 9.70
N VAL A 53 -4.70 -11.43 8.54
CA VAL A 53 -3.78 -10.37 8.08
C VAL A 53 -4.52 -9.07 7.84
N ALA A 54 -5.73 -9.10 7.25
CA ALA A 54 -6.54 -7.91 7.03
C ALA A 54 -6.95 -7.24 8.35
N ALA A 55 -7.35 -8.03 9.36
CA ALA A 55 -7.67 -7.51 10.70
C ALA A 55 -6.44 -6.84 11.34
N ARG A 56 -5.27 -7.49 11.26
CA ARG A 56 -4.02 -6.94 11.79
C ARG A 56 -3.59 -5.65 11.07
N LEU A 57 -3.76 -5.60 9.75
CA LEU A 57 -3.52 -4.38 8.98
C LEU A 57 -4.41 -3.24 9.46
N ALA A 58 -5.71 -3.50 9.68
CA ALA A 58 -6.63 -2.49 10.18
C ALA A 58 -6.19 -1.94 11.55
N GLU A 59 -5.70 -2.78 12.46
CA GLU A 59 -5.16 -2.33 13.74
C GLU A 59 -3.95 -1.41 13.59
N VAL A 60 -3.01 -1.76 12.70
CA VAL A 60 -1.80 -0.98 12.45
C VAL A 60 -2.17 0.40 11.88
N LEU A 61 -3.06 0.44 10.89
CA LEU A 61 -3.54 1.68 10.29
C LEU A 61 -4.26 2.59 11.30
N GLN A 62 -5.10 2.02 12.16
CA GLN A 62 -5.77 2.78 13.23
C GLN A 62 -4.80 3.35 14.26
N ARG A 63 -3.70 2.66 14.56
CA ARG A 63 -2.66 3.18 15.46
C ARG A 63 -1.89 4.34 14.83
N GLY A 64 -1.54 4.21 13.55
CA GLY A 64 -0.82 5.27 12.80
C GLY A 64 -1.67 6.50 12.51
N GLY A 65 -2.98 6.36 12.29
CA GLY A 65 -3.89 7.48 11.99
C GLY A 65 -4.34 8.31 13.20
N ARG A 66 -3.93 7.93 14.42
CA ARG A 66 -4.17 8.70 15.66
C ARG A 66 -2.99 9.57 16.08
N GLN A 67 -1.95 9.65 15.26
CA GLN A 67 -0.79 10.54 15.41
C GLN A 67 -0.85 11.66 14.39
#